data_AF-B8FFW8-F1
#
_entry.id   AF-B8FFW8-F1
#
_cell.length_a   1.000
_cell.length_b   1.000
_cell.length_c   1.000
_cell.angle_alpha   90.00
_cell.angle_beta   90.00
_cell.angle_gamma   90.00
#
_symmetry.space_group_name_H-M   'P 1'
#
loop_
_entity.id
_entity.type
_entity.pdbx_description
1 polymer ?
#
loop_
_entity_poly.entity_id
_entity_poly.type
_entity_poly.pdbx_seq_one_letter_code
_entity_poly.pdbx_strand_id
1 'polypeptide(L)'
;MEKELEKTVLDFLLPLRMGKGLDADKYSAMCDVLGSLKARLSDEDSIPKSWAVWLVDTVPHMEGCASLYPEHEAEKIFDKAQETLELIYDVLT
;
A
#
# COMPACT_ATOMS: atom_id res chain seq x y z
N MET A 1 -6.17 -11.55 -7.85
CA MET A 1 -6.67 -10.68 -6.77
C MET A 1 -6.02 -10.89 -5.42
N GLU A 2 -6.26 -11.96 -4.65
CA GLU A 2 -5.54 -12.11 -3.36
C GLU A 2 -4.02 -12.16 -3.56
N LYS A 3 -3.54 -13.10 -4.38
CA LYS A 3 -2.12 -13.20 -4.77
C LYS A 3 -1.59 -11.97 -5.50
N GLU A 4 -2.48 -11.13 -6.00
CA GLU A 4 -2.14 -9.95 -6.79
C GLU A 4 -1.93 -8.75 -5.87
N LEU A 5 -2.80 -8.55 -4.88
CA LEU A 5 -2.61 -7.59 -3.80
C LEU A 5 -1.33 -7.89 -3.02
N GLU A 6 -1.14 -9.13 -2.59
CA GLU A 6 0.09 -9.57 -1.94
C GLU A 6 1.32 -9.23 -2.79
N LYS A 7 1.29 -9.61 -4.07
CA LYS A 7 2.40 -9.39 -4.98
C LYS A 7 2.69 -7.91 -5.18
N THR A 8 1.70 -7.07 -5.44
CA THR A 8 1.94 -5.64 -5.71
C THR A 8 2.41 -4.90 -4.47
N VAL A 9 1.85 -5.21 -3.30
CA VAL A 9 2.33 -4.68 -2.01
C VAL A 9 3.79 -5.08 -1.76
N LEU A 10 4.13 -6.36 -1.95
CA LEU A 10 5.51 -6.82 -1.78
C LEU A 10 6.48 -6.22 -2.81
N ASP A 11 6.08 -6.15 -4.08
CA ASP A 11 6.87 -5.58 -5.16
C ASP A 11 7.22 -4.12 -4.85
N PHE A 12 6.27 -3.36 -4.30
CA PHE A 12 6.43 -1.97 -3.88
C PHE A 12 7.26 -1.82 -2.60
N LEU A 13 6.95 -2.57 -1.54
CA LEU A 13 7.63 -2.44 -0.24
C LEU A 13 9.08 -2.93 -0.29
N LEU A 14 9.42 -3.88 -1.16
CA LEU A 14 10.77 -4.46 -1.20
C LEU A 14 11.85 -3.42 -1.56
N PRO A 15 11.78 -2.66 -2.67
CA PRO A 15 12.71 -1.56 -2.95
C PRO A 15 12.79 -0.54 -1.81
N LEU A 16 11.65 -0.20 -1.22
CA LEU A 16 11.57 0.77 -0.13
C LEU A 16 12.34 0.29 1.11
N ARG A 17 12.19 -0.98 1.49
CA ARG A 17 12.95 -1.62 2.58
C ARG A 17 14.44 -1.78 2.29
N MET A 18 14.80 -1.90 1.01
CA MET A 18 16.19 -2.03 0.57
C MET A 18 16.93 -0.69 0.45
N GLY A 19 16.30 0.44 0.79
CA GLY A 19 16.91 1.76 0.63
C GLY A 19 17.05 2.20 -0.83
N LYS A 20 16.25 1.62 -1.75
CA LYS A 20 16.30 1.93 -3.19
C LYS A 20 15.38 3.08 -3.62
N GLY A 21 14.70 3.70 -2.67
CA GLY A 21 13.78 4.80 -2.90
C GLY A 21 12.35 4.34 -3.21
N LEU A 22 11.48 5.33 -3.37
CA LEU A 22 10.09 5.13 -3.74
C LEU A 22 9.98 4.86 -5.25
N ASP A 23 9.56 3.65 -5.59
CA ASP A 23 9.33 3.22 -6.97
C ASP A 23 7.90 3.61 -7.39
N ALA A 24 7.78 4.69 -8.18
CA ALA A 24 6.49 5.27 -8.57
C ALA A 24 5.63 4.32 -9.41
N ASP A 25 6.24 3.52 -10.28
CA ASP A 25 5.51 2.58 -11.14
C ASP A 25 4.89 1.46 -10.30
N LYS A 26 5.64 0.96 -9.31
CA LYS A 26 5.16 -0.06 -8.39
C LYS A 26 4.13 0.47 -7.41
N TYR A 27 4.30 1.70 -6.97
CA TYR A 27 3.30 2.40 -6.17
C TYR A 27 1.98 2.52 -6.95
N SER A 28 2.03 2.97 -8.21
CA SER A 28 0.84 3.07 -9.07
C SER A 28 0.17 1.70 -9.24
N ALA A 29 0.95 0.65 -9.52
CA ALA A 29 0.40 -0.71 -9.67
C ALA A 29 -0.26 -1.23 -8.38
N MET A 30 0.28 -0.90 -7.20
CA MET A 30 -0.35 -1.21 -5.92
C MET A 30 -1.69 -0.46 -5.77
N CYS A 31 -1.72 0.85 -6.05
CA CYS A 31 -2.92 1.66 -5.98
C CYS A 31 -4.02 1.17 -6.94
N ASP A 32 -3.67 0.77 -8.16
CA ASP A 32 -4.63 0.22 -9.14
C ASP A 32 -5.30 -1.06 -8.63
N VAL A 33 -4.52 -1.93 -7.97
CA VAL A 33 -5.07 -3.16 -7.36
C VAL A 33 -5.96 -2.82 -6.18
N LEU A 34 -5.55 -1.88 -5.30
CA LEU A 34 -6.38 -1.41 -4.19
C LEU A 34 -7.72 -0.83 -4.68
N GLY A 35 -7.69 0.03 -5.70
CA GLY A 35 -8.90 0.59 -6.31
C GLY A 35 -9.82 -0.49 -6.91
N SER A 36 -9.23 -1.55 -7.47
CA SER A 36 -10.00 -2.70 -7.99
C SER A 36 -10.66 -3.54 -6.88
N LEU A 37 -10.13 -3.53 -5.65
CA LEU A 37 -10.75 -4.21 -4.52
C LEU A 37 -12.07 -3.56 -4.12
N LYS A 38 -12.16 -2.23 -4.17
CA LYS A 38 -13.40 -1.49 -3.86
C LYS A 38 -14.58 -1.99 -4.70
N ALA A 39 -14.35 -2.11 -6.02
CA ALA A 39 -15.38 -2.59 -6.94
C ALA A 39 -15.82 -4.04 -6.68
N ARG A 40 -14.99 -4.84 -6.00
CA ARG A 40 -15.31 -6.23 -5.69
C ARG A 40 -15.94 -6.39 -4.31
N LEU A 41 -15.62 -5.51 -3.38
CA LEU A 41 -16.16 -5.51 -2.02
C LEU A 41 -17.51 -4.79 -1.90
N SER A 42 -17.98 -4.11 -2.97
CA SER A 42 -19.22 -3.34 -2.93
C SER A 42 -20.46 -4.14 -2.53
N ASP A 43 -20.44 -5.46 -2.75
CA ASP A 43 -21.55 -6.37 -2.44
C ASP A 43 -21.24 -7.33 -1.28
N GLU A 44 -20.12 -7.13 -0.57
CA GLU A 44 -19.64 -8.03 0.48
C GLU A 44 -19.67 -7.35 1.86
N ASP A 45 -20.33 -7.96 2.85
CA ASP A 45 -20.40 -7.43 4.23
C ASP A 45 -19.08 -7.61 5.02
N SER A 46 -18.07 -8.26 4.44
CA SER A 46 -16.82 -8.55 5.12
C SER A 46 -15.65 -8.68 4.15
N ILE A 47 -14.45 -8.35 4.62
CA ILE A 47 -13.22 -8.55 3.86
C ILE A 47 -12.58 -9.91 4.19
N PRO A 48 -11.97 -10.58 3.19
CA PRO A 48 -11.13 -11.74 3.45
C PRO A 48 -10.01 -11.41 4.43
N LYS A 49 -9.79 -12.27 5.43
CA LYS A 49 -8.74 -12.07 6.45
C LYS A 49 -7.36 -11.82 5.83
N SER A 50 -7.04 -12.51 4.74
CA SER A 50 -5.75 -12.33 4.05
C SER A 50 -5.59 -10.95 3.45
N TRP A 51 -6.67 -10.32 2.97
CA TRP A 51 -6.62 -8.95 2.47
C TRP A 51 -6.46 -7.95 3.62
N ALA A 52 -7.15 -8.19 4.74
CA ALA A 52 -7.04 -7.36 5.93
C ALA A 52 -5.59 -7.22 6.40
N VAL A 53 -4.81 -8.30 6.37
CA VAL A 53 -3.37 -8.28 6.72
C VAL A 53 -2.61 -7.29 5.84
N TRP A 54 -2.77 -7.39 4.51
CA TRP A 54 -2.08 -6.50 3.59
C TRP A 54 -2.54 -5.05 3.70
N LEU A 55 -3.84 -4.81 3.87
CA LEU A 55 -4.38 -3.46 4.02
C LEU A 55 -3.88 -2.78 5.31
N VAL A 56 -3.87 -3.50 6.43
CA VAL A 56 -3.47 -2.93 7.73
C VAL A 56 -1.95 -2.74 7.83
N ASP A 57 -1.16 -3.65 7.26
CA ASP A 57 0.30 -3.62 7.45
C ASP A 57 1.03 -2.73 6.43
N THR A 58 0.42 -2.38 5.29
CA THR A 58 1.10 -1.61 4.23
C THR A 58 1.57 -0.24 4.70
N VAL A 59 0.67 0.55 5.32
CA VAL A 59 0.98 1.93 5.74
C VAL A 59 2.06 1.98 6.83
N PRO A 60 1.96 1.22 7.94
CA PRO A 60 3.03 1.17 8.95
C PRO A 60 4.38 0.74 8.38
N HIS A 61 4.39 -0.14 7.36
CA HIS A 61 5.62 -0.53 6.70
C HIS A 61 6.23 0.60 5.86
N MET A 62 5.41 1.41 5.19
CA MET A 62 5.89 2.59 4.46
C MET A 62 6.52 3.60 5.43
N GLU A 63 5.77 3.98 6.47
CA GLU A 63 6.22 4.92 7.50
C GLU A 63 7.49 4.44 8.19
N GLY A 64 7.55 3.15 8.55
CA GLY A 64 8.74 2.55 9.15
C GLY A 64 9.98 2.64 8.24
N CYS A 65 9.79 2.49 6.93
CA CYS A 65 10.89 2.62 5.96
C CYS A 65 11.36 4.06 5.79
N ALA A 66 10.53 5.08 6.06
CA ALA A 66 10.92 6.49 5.92
C ALA A 66 12.18 6.83 6.73
N SER A 67 12.40 6.16 7.87
CA SER A 67 13.60 6.29 8.70
C SER A 67 14.92 5.91 8.00
N LEU A 68 14.86 5.19 6.88
CA LEU A 68 16.02 4.78 6.09
C LEU A 68 16.47 5.86 5.10
N TYR A 69 15.69 6.93 4.94
CA TYR A 69 15.87 7.93 3.89
C TYR A 69 16.20 9.31 4.46
N PRO A 70 16.86 10.19 3.68
CA PRO A 70 16.99 11.60 4.03
C PRO A 70 15.63 12.26 4.20
N GLU A 71 15.56 13.32 5.02
CA GLU A 71 14.32 14.03 5.39
C GLU A 71 13.39 14.33 4.21
N HIS A 72 13.90 14.92 3.13
CA HIS A 72 13.10 15.26 1.94
C HIS A 72 12.52 14.05 1.19
N GLU A 73 13.15 12.87 1.26
CA GLU A 73 12.59 11.63 0.69
C GLU A 73 11.66 10.95 1.69
N ALA A 74 11.96 11.04 2.99
CA ALA A 74 11.10 10.56 4.05
C ALA A 74 9.74 11.28 4.03
N GLU A 75 9.72 12.61 3.84
CA GLU A 75 8.49 13.39 3.64
C GLU A 75 7.64 12.85 2.48
N LYS A 76 8.25 12.57 1.31
CA LYS A 76 7.53 11.97 0.18
C LYS A 76 6.97 10.59 0.50
N ILE A 77 7.68 9.78 1.28
CA ILE A 77 7.20 8.46 1.72
C ILE A 77 6.01 8.62 2.65
N PHE A 78 6.04 9.59 3.57
CA PHE A 78 4.91 9.90 4.45
C PHE A 78 3.69 10.40 3.66
N ASP A 79 3.89 11.31 2.69
CA ASP A 79 2.81 11.79 1.82
C ASP A 79 2.14 10.61 1.08
N LYS A 80 2.95 9.70 0.52
CA LYS A 80 2.46 8.52 -0.18
C LYS A 80 1.80 7.49 0.76
N ALA A 81 2.28 7.39 2.00
CA ALA A 81 1.66 6.56 3.03
C ALA A 81 0.27 7.09 3.40
N GLN A 82 0.13 8.41 3.52
CA GLN A 82 -1.14 9.08 3.77
C GLN A 82 -2.13 8.88 2.61
N GLU A 83 -1.70 9.08 1.36
CA GLU A 83 -2.52 8.77 0.17
C GLU A 83 -2.98 7.30 0.14
N THR A 84 -2.08 6.37 0.52
CA THR A 84 -2.40 4.94 0.57
C THR A 84 -3.43 4.64 1.67
N LEU A 85 -3.31 5.30 2.82
CA LEU A 85 -4.25 5.15 3.92
C LEU A 85 -5.66 5.62 3.52
N GLU A 86 -5.75 6.76 2.84
CA GLU A 86 -7.02 7.27 2.30
C GLU A 86 -7.64 6.30 1.31
N LEU A 87 -6.84 5.74 0.39
CA LEU A 87 -7.30 4.74 -0.55
C LEU A 87 -7.79 3.45 0.14
N ILE A 88 -7.10 3.00 1.20
CA ILE A 88 -7.51 1.84 1.98
C ILE A 88 -8.83 2.12 2.70
N TYR A 89 -9.01 3.31 3.29
CA TYR A 89 -10.29 3.68 3.88
C TYR A 89 -11.42 3.66 2.85
N ASP A 90 -11.18 4.24 1.67
CA ASP A 90 -12.14 4.23 0.56
C ASP A 90 -12.50 2.83 0.06
N VAL A 91 -11.63 1.84 0.23
CA VAL A 91 -11.90 0.43 -0.09
C VAL A 91 -12.76 -0.25 0.97
N LEU A 92 -12.65 0.20 2.23
CA LEU A 92 -13.31 -0.39 3.39
C LEU A 92 -14.67 0.26 3.73
N THR A 93 -15.01 1.39 3.11
CA THR A 93 -16.26 2.13 3.28
C THR A 93 -17.06 2.20 1.99
#